data_AF-A0A1S2R9X0-F1
#
_entry.id   AF-A0A1S2R9X0-F1
#
_cell.length_a   1.000
_cell.length_b   1.000
_cell.length_c   1.000
_cell.angle_alpha   90.00
_cell.angle_beta   90.00
_cell.angle_gamma   90.00
#
_symmetry.space_group_name_H-M   'P 1'
#
loop_
_entity.id
_entity.type
_entity.pdbx_description
1 polymer ?
#
loop_
_entity_poly.entity_id
_entity_poly.type
_entity_poly.pdbx_seq_one_letter_code
_entity_poly.pdbx_strand_id
1 'polypeptide(L)'
;MRRNKKERQQHLIETINENPFITDEELADKFSVSVQTVRLDRLELSIPELRERIKNVAEKRFSDEIRSLPLDEVIGDVIDINLDRHAISILDIGKEHVFKRNKIARGHHLFAQANSLAVAVINDELALTAKATILFTRSVKENERVIAKAAVKDLEHSGDRTTVEVNSFVGNELVFKGEFEMFRSHHQEKDEER
;
A
#
# COMPACT_ATOMS: atom_id res chain seq x y z
N MET A 1 42.52 6.11 16.48
CA MET A 1 42.12 6.20 17.91
C MET A 1 40.79 5.49 18.09
N ARG A 2 40.65 4.67 19.14
CA ARG A 2 39.37 4.05 19.52
C ARG A 2 38.39 5.18 19.82
N ARG A 3 37.36 5.38 18.97
CA ARG A 3 36.35 6.43 19.13
C ARG A 3 35.64 6.26 20.48
N ASN A 4 35.30 7.37 21.12
CA ASN A 4 34.62 7.33 22.40
C ASN A 4 33.21 6.75 22.23
N LYS A 5 32.68 6.02 23.23
CA LYS A 5 31.40 5.28 23.10
C LYS A 5 30.26 6.16 22.60
N LYS A 6 30.14 7.38 23.13
CA LYS A 6 29.11 8.35 22.72
C LYS A 6 29.23 8.79 21.25
N GLU A 7 30.45 9.07 20.79
CA GLU A 7 30.69 9.46 19.39
C GLU A 7 30.38 8.32 18.43
N ARG A 8 30.74 7.08 18.80
CA ARG A 8 30.39 5.90 18.01
C ARG A 8 28.88 5.71 17.91
N GLN A 9 28.16 5.85 19.01
CA GLN A 9 26.70 5.74 19.05
C GLN A 9 26.02 6.81 18.20
N GLN A 10 26.50 8.06 18.25
CA GLN A 10 26.00 9.14 17.41
C GLN A 10 26.18 8.83 15.91
N HIS A 11 27.39 8.43 15.51
CA HIS A 11 27.66 8.07 14.12
C HIS A 11 26.94 6.79 13.67
N LEU A 12 26.62 5.88 14.59
CA LEU A 12 25.84 4.68 14.31
C LEU A 12 24.40 5.05 13.93
N ILE A 13 23.79 6.02 14.62
CA ILE A 13 22.48 6.57 14.26
C ILE A 13 22.55 7.22 12.86
N GLU A 14 23.52 8.10 12.63
CA GLU A 14 23.70 8.78 11.34
C GLU A 14 23.86 7.79 10.19
N THR A 15 24.73 6.79 10.36
CA THR A 15 24.98 5.77 9.33
C THR A 15 23.74 4.94 9.01
N ILE A 16 22.93 4.59 10.03
CA ILE A 16 21.71 3.81 9.84
C ILE A 16 20.59 4.66 9.23
N ASN A 17 20.56 5.96 9.51
CA ASN A 17 19.62 6.88 8.86
C ASN A 17 19.96 7.09 7.38
N GLU A 18 21.24 7.20 7.04
CA GLU A 18 21.71 7.32 5.65
C GLU A 18 21.52 6.02 4.85
N ASN A 19 21.80 4.88 5.48
CA ASN A 19 21.62 3.56 4.88
C ASN A 19 20.93 2.59 5.85
N PRO A 20 19.58 2.53 5.85
CA PRO A 20 18.81 1.65 6.72
C PRO A 20 19.09 0.15 6.54
N PHE A 21 19.65 -0.21 5.38
CA PHE A 21 19.94 -1.58 4.96
C PHE A 21 21.32 -2.07 5.39
N ILE A 22 22.14 -1.22 6.01
CA ILE A 22 23.48 -1.59 6.46
C ILE A 22 23.42 -2.72 7.49
N THR A 23 24.24 -3.74 7.30
CA THR A 23 24.32 -4.91 8.19
C THR A 23 25.12 -4.62 9.45
N ASP A 24 24.95 -5.46 10.49
CA ASP A 24 25.75 -5.32 11.70
C ASP A 24 27.22 -5.67 11.45
N GLU A 25 27.50 -6.56 10.48
CA GLU A 25 28.85 -6.86 10.01
C GLU A 25 29.53 -5.64 9.37
N GLU A 26 28.85 -4.95 8.45
CA GLU A 26 29.38 -3.73 7.82
C GLU A 26 29.58 -2.59 8.81
N LEU A 27 28.67 -2.45 9.79
CA LEU A 27 28.82 -1.48 10.89
C LEU A 27 30.03 -1.82 11.77
N ALA A 28 30.24 -3.11 12.07
CA ALA A 28 31.36 -3.58 12.87
C ALA A 28 32.70 -3.27 12.21
N ASP A 29 32.80 -3.52 10.90
CA ASP A 29 33.96 -3.18 10.08
C ASP A 29 34.19 -1.66 10.03
N LYS A 30 33.12 -0.88 9.76
CA LYS A 30 33.18 0.59 9.68
C LYS A 30 33.63 1.25 10.98
N PHE A 31 33.20 0.73 12.12
CA PHE A 31 33.57 1.27 13.43
C PHE A 31 34.77 0.57 14.08
N SER A 32 35.34 -0.45 13.41
CA SER A 32 36.44 -1.27 13.92
C SER A 32 36.16 -1.85 15.30
N VAL A 33 34.97 -2.41 15.48
CA VAL A 33 34.49 -3.06 16.71
C VAL A 33 33.94 -4.45 16.40
N SER A 34 33.63 -5.26 17.42
CA SER A 34 32.95 -6.53 17.20
C SER A 34 31.48 -6.31 16.84
N VAL A 35 30.90 -7.25 16.09
CA VAL A 35 29.45 -7.32 15.83
C VAL A 35 28.65 -7.28 17.14
N GLN A 36 29.13 -7.93 18.20
CA GLN A 36 28.48 -7.88 19.52
C GLN A 36 28.45 -6.47 20.11
N THR A 37 29.50 -5.67 19.88
CA THR A 37 29.54 -4.26 20.32
C THR A 37 28.49 -3.43 19.59
N VAL A 38 28.34 -3.63 18.28
CA VAL A 38 27.30 -2.97 17.46
C VAL A 38 25.90 -3.34 17.94
N ARG A 39 25.65 -4.63 18.22
CA ARG A 39 24.35 -5.09 18.74
C ARG A 39 24.01 -4.47 20.09
N LEU A 40 24.99 -4.38 21.01
CA LEU A 40 24.81 -3.74 22.30
C LEU A 40 24.50 -2.25 22.16
N ASP A 41 25.25 -1.53 21.32
CA ASP A 41 25.03 -0.11 21.06
C ASP A 41 23.64 0.14 20.45
N ARG A 42 23.22 -0.67 19.49
CA ARG A 42 21.87 -0.58 18.90
C ARG A 42 20.78 -0.82 19.94
N LEU A 43 20.94 -1.81 20.81
CA LEU A 43 19.94 -2.14 21.83
C LEU A 43 19.80 -0.98 22.83
N GLU A 44 20.92 -0.38 23.24
CA GLU A 44 20.93 0.81 24.11
C GLU A 44 20.27 2.03 23.45
N LEU A 45 20.42 2.17 22.13
CA LEU A 45 19.80 3.22 21.32
C LEU A 45 18.39 2.87 20.82
N SER A 46 17.82 1.73 21.22
CA SER A 46 16.51 1.25 20.76
C SER A 46 16.39 1.13 19.22
N ILE A 47 17.48 0.75 18.54
CA ILE A 47 17.53 0.61 17.08
C ILE A 47 17.09 -0.81 16.66
N PRO A 48 16.00 -0.94 15.88
CA PRO A 48 15.43 -2.22 15.43
C PRO A 48 16.37 -3.05 14.57
N GLU A 49 16.21 -4.37 14.59
CA GLU A 49 16.96 -5.33 13.75
C GLU A 49 16.82 -5.03 12.25
N LEU A 50 17.80 -5.47 11.45
CA LEU A 50 17.83 -5.19 10.01
C LEU A 50 16.49 -5.57 9.33
N ARG A 51 15.92 -6.73 9.69
CA ARG A 51 14.64 -7.18 9.17
C ARG A 51 13.49 -6.22 9.51
N GLU A 52 13.44 -5.71 10.73
CA GLU A 52 12.43 -4.71 11.13
C GLU A 52 12.68 -3.36 10.45
N ARG A 53 13.94 -2.93 10.29
CA ARG A 53 14.26 -1.70 9.55
C ARG A 53 13.83 -1.79 8.09
N ILE A 54 14.07 -2.93 7.45
CA ILE A 54 13.59 -3.20 6.08
C ILE A 54 12.07 -3.10 6.01
N LYS A 55 11.37 -3.72 6.97
CA LYS A 55 9.91 -3.66 7.06
C LYS A 55 9.42 -2.22 7.20
N ASN A 56 10.01 -1.44 8.11
CA ASN A 56 9.63 -0.05 8.35
C ASN A 56 9.88 0.86 7.14
N VAL A 57 10.98 0.62 6.39
CA VAL A 57 11.26 1.38 5.16
C VAL A 57 10.30 0.99 4.04
N ALA A 58 9.96 -0.29 3.93
CA ALA A 58 8.92 -0.74 2.99
C ALA A 58 7.58 -0.07 3.33
N GLU A 59 7.13 -0.16 4.59
CA GLU A 59 5.89 0.47 5.06
C GLU A 59 5.87 1.98 4.81
N LYS A 60 6.99 2.69 5.07
CA LYS A 60 7.09 4.13 4.78
C LYS A 60 7.03 4.47 3.30
N ARG A 61 7.70 3.71 2.43
CA ARG A 61 7.61 3.93 0.98
C ARG A 61 6.21 3.66 0.45
N PHE A 62 5.53 2.65 0.98
CA PHE A 62 4.14 2.35 0.65
C PHE A 62 3.15 3.40 1.19
N SER A 63 3.43 4.01 2.35
CA SER A 63 2.60 5.12 2.87
C SER A 63 2.79 6.44 2.12
N ASP A 64 4.01 6.70 1.61
CA ASP A 64 4.31 7.93 0.86
C ASP A 64 3.83 7.87 -0.61
N GLU A 65 3.52 6.67 -1.12
CA GLU A 65 3.06 6.43 -2.50
C GLU A 65 1.52 6.51 -2.67
N ILE A 66 0.72 6.80 -1.64
CA ILE A 66 -0.74 6.94 -1.79
C ILE A 66 -1.22 8.23 -1.14
N ARG A 67 -1.88 9.08 -1.94
CA ARG A 67 -2.31 10.41 -1.51
C ARG A 67 -3.77 10.50 -1.08
N SER A 68 -4.62 9.64 -1.64
CA SER A 68 -6.09 9.74 -1.51
C SER A 68 -6.67 9.00 -0.32
N LEU A 69 -6.02 7.92 0.12
CA LEU A 69 -6.50 7.09 1.22
C LEU A 69 -5.31 6.41 1.91
N PRO A 70 -5.22 6.44 3.25
CA PRO A 70 -4.30 5.59 4.00
C PRO A 70 -4.49 4.11 3.67
N LEU A 71 -3.41 3.33 3.59
CA LEU A 71 -3.47 1.88 3.26
C LEU A 71 -4.34 1.08 4.23
N ASP A 72 -4.40 1.48 5.49
CA ASP A 72 -5.20 0.85 6.55
C ASP A 72 -6.70 1.11 6.41
N GLU A 73 -7.10 2.08 5.59
CA GLU A 73 -8.50 2.34 5.25
C GLU A 73 -8.96 1.58 3.99
N VAL A 74 -8.03 0.98 3.24
CA VAL A 74 -8.36 0.13 2.09
C VAL A 74 -8.91 -1.21 2.58
N ILE A 75 -10.02 -1.65 2.00
CA ILE A 75 -10.60 -2.95 2.34
C ILE A 75 -9.84 -4.06 1.60
N GLY A 76 -9.27 -4.96 2.38
CA GLY A 76 -8.36 -6.00 1.92
C GLY A 76 -6.91 -5.52 1.91
N ASP A 77 -5.99 -6.44 1.64
CA ASP A 77 -4.56 -6.16 1.62
C ASP A 77 -4.15 -5.67 0.23
N VAL A 78 -3.62 -4.46 0.13
CA VAL A 78 -3.01 -3.94 -1.11
C VAL A 78 -1.68 -4.64 -1.33
N ILE A 79 -1.52 -5.26 -2.51
CA ILE A 79 -0.31 -6.03 -2.88
C ILE A 79 0.58 -5.25 -3.83
N ASP A 80 -0.04 -4.44 -4.70
CA ASP A 80 0.66 -3.67 -5.72
C ASP A 80 -0.14 -2.41 -6.02
N ILE A 81 0.55 -1.29 -6.20
CA ILE A 81 -0.07 -0.02 -6.54
C ILE A 81 0.87 0.83 -7.39
N ASN A 82 0.31 1.36 -8.46
CA ASN A 82 0.93 2.33 -9.33
C ASN A 82 -0.10 3.43 -9.61
N LEU A 83 0.08 4.56 -8.94
CA LEU A 83 -0.84 5.68 -8.96
C LEU A 83 -1.17 6.15 -10.39
N ASP A 84 -2.44 6.51 -10.60
CA ASP A 84 -3.07 6.86 -11.88
C ASP A 84 -2.92 5.78 -12.98
N ARG A 85 -2.50 4.55 -12.63
CA ARG A 85 -2.34 3.45 -13.59
C ARG A 85 -3.10 2.20 -13.19
N HIS A 86 -2.65 1.51 -12.15
CA HIS A 86 -3.24 0.24 -11.71
C HIS A 86 -2.97 -0.06 -10.24
N ALA A 87 -3.81 -0.88 -9.64
CA ALA A 87 -3.59 -1.39 -8.29
C ALA A 87 -4.21 -2.78 -8.12
N ILE A 88 -3.71 -3.54 -7.15
CA ILE A 88 -4.16 -4.89 -6.82
C ILE A 88 -4.38 -5.01 -5.32
N SER A 89 -5.55 -5.50 -4.92
CA SER A 89 -5.80 -5.91 -3.54
C SER A 89 -6.33 -7.33 -3.43
N ILE A 90 -6.14 -7.93 -2.26
CA ILE A 90 -6.60 -9.27 -1.92
C ILE A 90 -7.52 -9.21 -0.70
N LEU A 91 -8.65 -9.91 -0.76
CA LEU A 91 -9.57 -10.08 0.36
C LEU A 91 -9.87 -11.56 0.56
N ASP A 92 -9.55 -12.08 1.74
CA ASP A 92 -9.94 -13.43 2.15
C ASP A 92 -11.35 -13.41 2.76
N ILE A 93 -12.27 -14.19 2.19
CA ILE A 93 -13.68 -14.18 2.57
C ILE A 93 -13.91 -15.02 3.83
N GLY A 94 -13.77 -14.38 4.99
CA GLY A 94 -14.16 -14.92 6.31
C GLY A 94 -15.67 -15.03 6.59
N LYS A 95 -15.99 -15.51 7.80
CA LYS A 95 -17.36 -15.76 8.29
C LYS A 95 -18.19 -14.48 8.39
N GLU A 96 -17.53 -13.39 8.71
CA GLU A 96 -18.05 -12.05 8.79
C GLU A 96 -18.50 -11.52 7.43
N HIS A 97 -17.97 -12.04 6.32
CA HIS A 97 -18.33 -11.55 4.98
C HIS A 97 -19.59 -12.21 4.41
N VAL A 98 -20.01 -13.36 4.94
CA VAL A 98 -20.99 -14.23 4.29
C VAL A 98 -22.36 -14.29 4.99
N PHE A 99 -23.39 -14.66 4.25
CA PHE A 99 -24.68 -15.05 4.84
C PHE A 99 -24.55 -16.40 5.58
N LYS A 100 -25.03 -16.45 6.82
CA LYS A 100 -24.99 -17.67 7.65
C LYS A 100 -25.62 -18.90 6.97
N ARG A 101 -26.70 -18.71 6.21
CA ARG A 101 -27.51 -19.78 5.61
C ARG A 101 -26.85 -20.56 4.47
N ASN A 102 -26.04 -19.89 3.65
CA ASN A 102 -25.55 -20.46 2.37
C ASN A 102 -24.10 -20.11 2.06
N LYS A 103 -23.43 -19.43 3.01
CA LYS A 103 -22.02 -19.06 2.96
C LYS A 103 -21.64 -18.25 1.72
N ILE A 104 -22.59 -17.50 1.15
CA ILE A 104 -22.35 -16.58 0.04
C ILE A 104 -21.89 -15.23 0.59
N ALA A 105 -20.81 -14.68 0.04
CA ALA A 105 -20.32 -13.34 0.34
C ALA A 105 -21.38 -12.28 0.03
N ARG A 106 -21.56 -11.34 0.94
CA ARG A 106 -22.49 -10.23 0.74
C ARG A 106 -21.88 -9.25 -0.26
N GLY A 107 -22.66 -8.82 -1.25
CA GLY A 107 -22.15 -8.01 -2.36
C GLY A 107 -21.45 -6.72 -1.94
N HIS A 108 -21.85 -6.13 -0.80
CA HIS A 108 -21.19 -4.93 -0.29
C HIS A 108 -19.72 -5.13 0.06
N HIS A 109 -19.25 -6.34 0.41
CA HIS A 109 -17.82 -6.57 0.70
C HIS A 109 -16.98 -6.52 -0.57
N LEU A 110 -17.46 -7.12 -1.66
CA LEU A 110 -16.79 -7.06 -2.95
C LEU A 110 -16.83 -5.64 -3.52
N PHE A 111 -17.97 -4.96 -3.39
CA PHE A 111 -18.10 -3.55 -3.76
C PHE A 111 -17.13 -2.69 -2.95
N ALA A 112 -17.05 -2.88 -1.63
CA ALA A 112 -16.25 -2.05 -0.77
C ALA A 112 -14.75 -2.25 -1.03
N GLN A 113 -14.28 -3.49 -1.25
CA GLN A 113 -12.92 -3.79 -1.73
C GLN A 113 -12.62 -3.07 -3.05
N ALA A 114 -13.51 -3.20 -4.04
CA ALA A 114 -13.31 -2.60 -5.35
C ALA A 114 -13.31 -1.07 -5.28
N ASN A 115 -14.22 -0.49 -4.51
CA ASN A 115 -14.36 0.95 -4.34
C ASN A 115 -13.17 1.56 -3.61
N SER A 116 -12.73 0.97 -2.50
CA SER A 116 -11.56 1.46 -1.77
C SER A 116 -10.29 1.36 -2.61
N LEU A 117 -10.14 0.30 -3.42
CA LEU A 117 -9.01 0.17 -4.35
C LEU A 117 -9.07 1.21 -5.48
N ALA A 118 -10.27 1.52 -5.98
CA ALA A 118 -10.47 2.56 -7.00
C ALA A 118 -10.17 3.96 -6.46
N VAL A 119 -10.41 4.23 -5.17
CA VAL A 119 -9.97 5.47 -4.51
C VAL A 119 -8.44 5.48 -4.39
N ALA A 120 -7.85 4.42 -3.83
CA ALA A 120 -6.42 4.35 -3.54
C ALA A 120 -5.53 4.53 -4.78
N VAL A 121 -5.95 4.06 -5.96
CA VAL A 121 -5.15 4.19 -7.19
C VAL A 121 -5.10 5.63 -7.74
N ILE A 122 -5.97 6.54 -7.26
CA ILE A 122 -5.99 7.94 -7.72
C ILE A 122 -4.93 8.76 -6.98
N ASN A 123 -4.09 9.48 -7.73
CA ASN A 123 -3.01 10.33 -7.21
C ASN A 123 -3.49 11.73 -6.80
N ASP A 124 -4.48 11.83 -5.93
CA ASP A 124 -5.03 13.10 -5.46
C ASP A 124 -5.28 13.01 -3.96
N GLU A 125 -5.13 14.10 -3.22
CA GLU A 125 -5.45 14.11 -1.78
C GLU A 125 -6.94 13.90 -1.53
N LEU A 126 -7.78 14.27 -2.50
CA LEU A 126 -9.22 14.10 -2.43
C LEU A 126 -9.72 13.35 -3.67
N ALA A 127 -9.99 12.06 -3.49
CA ALA A 127 -10.65 11.22 -4.49
C ALA A 127 -11.97 10.68 -3.94
N LEU A 128 -13.06 10.92 -4.68
CA LEU A 128 -14.41 10.52 -4.27
C LEU A 128 -15.12 9.74 -5.37
N THR A 129 -15.74 8.62 -5.03
CA THR A 129 -16.59 7.90 -5.98
C THR A 129 -17.88 8.69 -6.22
N ALA A 130 -18.13 9.08 -7.46
CA ALA A 130 -19.35 9.79 -7.84
C ALA A 130 -20.41 8.88 -8.45
N LYS A 131 -19.97 7.90 -9.23
CA LYS A 131 -20.85 6.90 -9.83
C LYS A 131 -20.12 5.57 -9.90
N ALA A 132 -20.85 4.49 -9.72
CA ALA A 132 -20.34 3.15 -9.93
C ALA A 132 -21.36 2.32 -10.70
N THR A 133 -20.91 1.63 -11.74
CA THR A 133 -21.68 0.60 -12.43
C THR A 133 -21.03 -0.74 -12.14
N ILE A 134 -21.76 -1.65 -11.50
CA ILE A 134 -21.20 -2.91 -11.00
C ILE A 134 -22.01 -4.12 -11.47
N LEU A 135 -21.33 -5.23 -11.64
CA LEU A 135 -21.89 -6.51 -12.03
C LEU A 135 -21.29 -7.64 -11.18
N PHE A 136 -22.15 -8.38 -10.50
CA PHE A 136 -21.79 -9.62 -9.81
C PHE A 136 -21.98 -10.79 -10.79
N THR A 137 -20.88 -11.29 -11.34
CA THR A 137 -20.91 -12.34 -12.37
C THR A 137 -21.03 -13.74 -11.77
N ARG A 138 -20.51 -13.94 -10.56
CA ARG A 138 -20.53 -15.24 -9.86
C ARG A 138 -20.66 -15.04 -8.36
N SER A 139 -21.35 -15.95 -7.69
CA SER A 139 -21.36 -15.98 -6.22
C SER A 139 -19.97 -16.33 -5.67
N VAL A 140 -19.49 -15.53 -4.72
CA VAL A 140 -18.27 -15.81 -3.94
C VAL A 140 -18.65 -16.48 -2.62
N LYS A 141 -17.81 -17.40 -2.13
CA LYS A 141 -18.05 -18.26 -0.96
C LYS A 141 -17.05 -18.02 0.16
N GLU A 142 -17.43 -18.42 1.37
CA GLU A 142 -16.53 -18.47 2.53
C GLU A 142 -15.26 -19.27 2.19
N ASN A 143 -14.11 -18.78 2.66
CA ASN A 143 -12.76 -19.29 2.41
C ASN A 143 -12.24 -19.10 0.98
N GLU A 144 -12.97 -18.42 0.10
CA GLU A 144 -12.40 -17.98 -1.18
C GLU A 144 -11.57 -16.71 -1.00
N ARG A 145 -10.53 -16.58 -1.83
CA ARG A 145 -9.68 -15.41 -1.92
C ARG A 145 -10.05 -14.59 -3.15
N VAL A 146 -10.44 -13.35 -2.95
CA VAL A 146 -10.83 -12.42 -4.02
C VAL A 146 -9.67 -11.48 -4.33
N ILE A 147 -9.18 -11.53 -5.57
CA ILE A 147 -8.13 -10.63 -6.08
C ILE A 147 -8.82 -9.55 -6.92
N ALA A 148 -8.84 -8.32 -6.43
CA ALA A 148 -9.33 -7.16 -7.16
C ALA A 148 -8.19 -6.49 -7.93
N LYS A 149 -8.42 -6.15 -9.19
CA LYS A 149 -7.45 -5.46 -10.06
C LYS A 149 -8.11 -4.19 -10.59
N ALA A 150 -7.60 -3.05 -10.17
CA ALA A 150 -8.01 -1.73 -10.66
C ALA A 150 -7.09 -1.29 -11.80
N ALA A 151 -7.68 -0.66 -12.82
CA ALA A 151 -6.98 -0.04 -13.93
C ALA A 151 -7.65 1.30 -14.28
N VAL A 152 -6.87 2.37 -14.34
CA VAL A 152 -7.33 3.69 -14.76
C VAL A 152 -7.47 3.70 -16.28
N LYS A 153 -8.65 4.02 -16.80
CA LYS A 153 -8.97 3.94 -18.24
C LYS A 153 -8.88 5.25 -18.96
N ASP A 154 -9.40 6.30 -18.35
CA ASP A 154 -9.46 7.63 -18.95
C ASP A 154 -9.13 8.65 -17.87
N LEU A 155 -8.10 9.44 -18.15
CA LEU A 155 -7.89 10.74 -17.55
C LEU A 155 -8.56 11.68 -18.54
N GLU A 156 -9.85 12.01 -18.41
CA GLU A 156 -10.41 13.03 -19.29
C GLU A 156 -9.65 14.34 -19.02
N HIS A 157 -8.79 14.77 -19.95
CA HIS A 157 -7.89 15.93 -19.80
C HIS A 157 -8.65 17.29 -19.73
N SER A 158 -9.98 17.24 -19.65
CA SER A 158 -10.89 18.38 -19.61
C SER A 158 -11.89 18.33 -18.45
N GLY A 159 -11.83 17.30 -17.58
CA GLY A 159 -12.81 17.09 -16.52
C GLY A 159 -12.18 16.73 -15.18
N ASP A 160 -12.90 17.03 -14.11
CA ASP A 160 -12.67 16.59 -12.73
C ASP A 160 -12.95 15.08 -12.50
N ARG A 161 -13.08 14.31 -13.59
CA ARG A 161 -13.55 12.92 -13.60
C ARG A 161 -12.50 11.95 -14.11
N THR A 162 -12.49 10.78 -13.50
CA THR A 162 -11.60 9.66 -13.86
C THR A 162 -12.36 8.37 -13.84
N THR A 163 -12.19 7.56 -14.88
CA THR A 163 -12.80 6.24 -14.89
C THR A 163 -11.81 5.17 -14.49
N VAL A 164 -12.14 4.41 -13.45
CA VAL A 164 -11.39 3.25 -12.97
C VAL A 164 -12.20 1.99 -13.22
N GLU A 165 -11.66 1.06 -14.00
CA GLU A 165 -12.23 -0.29 -14.17
C GLU A 165 -11.63 -1.20 -13.10
N VAL A 166 -12.48 -1.89 -12.34
CA VAL A 166 -12.06 -2.90 -11.35
C VAL A 166 -12.66 -4.25 -11.72
N ASN A 167 -11.80 -5.25 -11.91
CA ASN A 167 -12.20 -6.63 -12.13
C ASN A 167 -11.69 -7.49 -10.96
N SER A 168 -12.58 -8.25 -10.32
CA SER A 168 -12.22 -9.13 -9.21
C SER A 168 -12.37 -10.60 -9.59
N PHE A 169 -11.41 -11.41 -9.13
CA PHE A 169 -11.26 -12.80 -9.51
C PHE A 169 -11.14 -13.72 -8.30
N VAL A 170 -11.65 -14.94 -8.43
CA VAL A 170 -11.30 -16.07 -7.54
C VAL A 170 -10.60 -17.10 -8.42
N GLY A 171 -9.31 -17.32 -8.19
CA GLY A 171 -8.46 -18.04 -9.14
C GLY A 171 -8.45 -17.33 -10.50
N ASN A 172 -8.98 -18.00 -11.53
CA ASN A 172 -9.08 -17.44 -12.89
C ASN A 172 -10.52 -17.02 -13.26
N GLU A 173 -11.50 -17.17 -12.36
CA GLU A 173 -12.90 -16.86 -12.64
C GLU A 173 -13.21 -15.40 -12.29
N LEU A 174 -13.77 -14.65 -13.23
CA LEU A 174 -14.29 -13.30 -12.98
C LEU A 174 -15.55 -13.40 -12.11
N VAL A 175 -15.52 -12.80 -10.91
CA VAL A 175 -16.62 -12.85 -9.94
C VAL A 175 -17.33 -11.51 -9.76
N PHE A 176 -16.62 -10.41 -10.04
CA PHE A 176 -17.14 -9.05 -9.95
C PHE A 176 -16.46 -8.17 -11.00
N LYS A 177 -17.25 -7.28 -11.59
CA LYS A 177 -16.76 -6.21 -12.47
C LYS A 177 -17.38 -4.89 -12.02
N GLY A 178 -16.59 -3.83 -11.98
CA GLY A 178 -17.05 -2.49 -11.66
C GLY A 178 -16.37 -1.44 -12.53
N GLU A 179 -17.12 -0.42 -12.89
CA GLU A 179 -16.61 0.81 -13.49
C GLU A 179 -16.96 1.95 -12.55
N PHE A 180 -15.94 2.66 -12.07
CA PHE A 180 -16.04 3.69 -11.05
C PHE A 180 -15.63 5.04 -11.64
N GLU A 181 -16.57 5.98 -11.62
CA GLU A 181 -16.32 7.38 -11.98
C GLU A 181 -15.90 8.12 -10.70
N MET A 182 -14.65 8.55 -10.67
CA MET A 182 -14.00 9.19 -9.54
C MET A 182 -13.89 10.69 -9.78
N PHE A 183 -14.33 11.49 -8.81
CA PHE A 183 -14.00 12.90 -8.71
C PHE A 183 -12.58 13.07 -8.16
N ARG A 184 -11.81 14.01 -8.72
CA ARG A 184 -10.50 14.44 -8.19
C ARG A 184 -10.46 15.96 -8.05
N SER A 185 -9.76 16.48 -7.04
CA SER A 185 -9.77 17.92 -6.75
C SER A 185 -8.79 18.75 -7.59
N HIS A 186 -7.67 18.16 -8.05
CA HIS A 186 -6.66 18.89 -8.81
C HIS A 186 -6.77 18.65 -10.32
N HIS A 187 -7.27 19.67 -11.02
CA HIS A 187 -6.99 19.89 -12.43
C HIS A 187 -6.54 21.35 -12.67
N GLN A 188 -5.56 21.84 -11.92
CA GLN A 188 -4.86 23.09 -12.23
C GLN A 188 -3.42 23.03 -11.75
N GLU A 189 -2.52 22.70 -12.67
CA GLU A 189 -1.22 23.37 -12.88
C GLU A 189 -0.76 22.97 -14.30
N LYS A 190 -1.35 23.63 -15.30
CA LYS A 190 -0.72 23.76 -16.62
C LYS A 190 0.27 24.90 -16.51
N ASP A 191 1.54 24.60 -16.77
CA ASP A 191 2.51 25.45 -17.47
C ASP A 191 2.23 26.97 -17.44
N GLU A 192 2.69 27.65 -16.40
CA GLU A 192 3.07 29.06 -16.49
C GLU A 192 4.57 29.20 -16.16
N GLU A 193 5.43 28.61 -16.99
CA GLU A 193 6.76 29.20 -17.24
C GLU A 193 6.61 30.23 -18.37
N ARG A 194 6.47 31.50 -17.96
CA ARG A 194 6.71 32.68 -18.81
C ARG A 194 7.97 33.39 -18.35
#